data_AF-A0A231R6V3-F1
#
_entry.id   AF-A0A231R6V3-F1
#
_cell.length_a   1.000
_cell.length_b   1.000
_cell.length_c   1.000
_cell.angle_alpha   90.00
_cell.angle_beta   90.00
_cell.angle_gamma   90.00
#
_symmetry.space_group_name_H-M   'P 1'
#
loop_
_entity.id
_entity.type
_entity.pdbx_description
1 polymer ?
#
loop_
_entity_poly.entity_id
_entity_poly.type
_entity_poly.pdbx_seq_one_letter_code
_entity_poly.pdbx_strand_id
1 'polypeptide(L)'
;MKEGLTIIKPRIIKAIIDEIAIFPILPLFHKDSELSGLAALVLDQKQFTLEGNSTLEERIQYYQGLWRDTFHFLFERFLPHSDPDSLSIGFEMTPFSYMLATEYSLELNNLFELTEMDLNYIDLLLLSWAEAGWKLPAPSEQLDFALKITCFPPLMALSTFYRKAYHWNVQNAEHLLSMVVSKDVRFPSYENNFALQFTDRFISQETYRSIGGVEGLISNPGLSSNTIEKLKQLKNIIPKSKQVQKRVICPTCGDYHDQPTIHHDDILYAHLLEDDPNVQIEIGFNWYEEFRLKVRNEIEKLIRDPSTNINIVKDPTCVILVEGATEELALPQMALRIGMPLSLKNILVLNCKSKEKVLEQFRIIRSNFPELKICVLLDSDAEKEKRELEKMMEGKRDKFSLTFIPKGTFEDLVPLPIVVASLNELYPAEKGYEESDFKSEKGVLHDINHLVWQRGNSKLDKVKFISEAVRRMGEKDVPNLIWELIKEAYKLSGANIGME
;
A
#
# COMPACT_ATOMS: atom_id res chain seq x y z
N MET A 1 18.48 20.71 -22.36
CA MET A 1 17.72 21.03 -21.14
C MET A 1 16.26 20.73 -21.46
N LYS A 2 15.62 19.80 -20.71
CA LYS A 2 14.23 19.32 -20.86
C LYS A 2 14.05 18.45 -22.13
N GLU A 3 13.43 17.28 -22.13
CA GLU A 3 12.37 16.70 -21.29
C GLU A 3 12.63 15.20 -21.07
N GLY A 4 12.68 14.78 -19.82
CA GLY A 4 12.76 13.38 -19.42
C GLY A 4 12.11 13.29 -18.06
N LEU A 5 10.87 12.79 -18.03
CA LEU A 5 10.12 12.27 -16.89
C LEU A 5 8.66 12.12 -17.34
N THR A 6 8.32 10.98 -17.94
CA THR A 6 6.92 10.66 -18.21
C THR A 6 6.66 9.18 -17.97
N ILE A 7 5.63 8.93 -17.16
CA ILE A 7 4.96 7.66 -16.88
C ILE A 7 5.60 6.80 -15.77
N ILE A 8 5.52 7.29 -14.53
CA ILE A 8 5.24 6.41 -13.38
C ILE A 8 3.77 6.01 -13.54
N LYS A 9 3.51 4.73 -13.84
CA LYS A 9 2.15 4.26 -14.11
C LYS A 9 1.28 4.29 -12.83
N PRO A 10 -0.03 4.61 -12.95
CA PRO A 10 -1.01 4.74 -11.86
C PRO A 10 -1.26 3.51 -10.97
N ARG A 11 -0.56 2.39 -11.16
CA ARG A 11 -0.95 1.11 -10.57
C ARG A 11 -0.55 0.91 -9.11
N ILE A 12 0.40 1.69 -8.60
CA ILE A 12 0.82 1.60 -7.19
C ILE A 12 0.05 2.59 -6.33
N ILE A 13 -0.29 3.76 -6.88
CA ILE A 13 -1.33 4.63 -6.32
C ILE A 13 -2.66 3.89 -6.36
N LYS A 14 -2.99 3.16 -7.44
CA LYS A 14 -4.14 2.24 -7.47
C LYS A 14 -4.03 1.17 -6.38
N ALA A 15 -2.93 0.44 -6.18
CA ALA A 15 -2.84 -0.55 -5.10
C ALA A 15 -3.00 0.05 -3.68
N ILE A 16 -2.44 1.25 -3.44
CA ILE A 16 -2.52 1.97 -2.17
C ILE A 16 -3.92 2.57 -1.94
N ILE A 17 -4.53 3.11 -3.00
CA ILE A 17 -5.93 3.55 -3.05
C ILE A 17 -6.86 2.34 -3.06
N ASP A 18 -6.48 1.17 -3.53
CA ASP A 18 -7.34 -0.01 -3.57
C ASP A 18 -7.42 -0.65 -2.18
N GLU A 19 -6.35 -0.55 -1.38
CA GLU A 19 -6.40 -0.86 0.07
C GLU A 19 -7.15 0.19 0.89
N ILE A 20 -7.10 1.46 0.49
CA ILE A 20 -7.77 2.54 1.22
C ILE A 20 -9.22 2.78 0.75
N ALA A 21 -9.56 2.55 -0.51
CA ALA A 21 -10.76 3.03 -1.20
C ALA A 21 -11.55 1.95 -1.99
N ILE A 22 -11.00 0.76 -2.33
CA ILE A 22 -11.75 -0.22 -3.17
C ILE A 22 -12.65 -1.18 -2.39
N PHE A 23 -12.89 -0.98 -1.10
CA PHE A 23 -13.68 -1.96 -0.35
C PHE A 23 -14.96 -1.46 0.34
N PRO A 24 -15.73 -0.58 -0.33
CA PRO A 24 -17.11 -0.97 -0.67
C PRO A 24 -17.67 -0.47 -2.03
N ILE A 25 -16.90 0.22 -2.88
CA ILE A 25 -17.50 1.05 -3.94
C ILE A 25 -18.01 0.24 -5.14
N LEU A 26 -17.20 -0.61 -5.77
CA LEU A 26 -17.61 -1.34 -6.99
C LEU A 26 -18.87 -2.24 -6.83
N PRO A 27 -19.10 -2.90 -5.69
CA PRO A 27 -20.30 -3.72 -5.45
C PRO A 27 -21.63 -2.96 -5.37
N LEU A 28 -21.60 -1.68 -4.97
CA LEU A 28 -22.83 -0.91 -4.84
C LEU A 28 -23.34 -0.35 -6.18
N PHE A 29 -22.48 -0.35 -7.20
CA PHE A 29 -22.77 0.23 -8.51
C PHE A 29 -22.70 -0.79 -9.66
N HIS A 30 -22.31 -2.05 -9.41
CA HIS A 30 -22.37 -3.16 -10.37
C HIS A 30 -23.08 -4.39 -9.80
N LYS A 31 -23.97 -4.99 -10.61
CA LYS A 31 -24.83 -6.15 -10.25
C LYS A 31 -24.10 -7.41 -9.77
N ASP A 32 -22.80 -7.57 -10.02
CA ASP A 32 -22.10 -8.86 -9.91
C ASP A 32 -20.74 -8.84 -9.18
N SER A 33 -20.46 -7.87 -8.29
CA SER A 33 -19.19 -7.87 -7.54
C SER A 33 -19.36 -8.14 -6.05
N GLU A 34 -18.57 -9.09 -5.52
CA GLU A 34 -18.53 -9.44 -4.11
C GLU A 34 -17.86 -8.32 -3.29
N LEU A 35 -18.51 -7.96 -2.18
CA LEU A 35 -18.10 -6.91 -1.25
C LEU A 35 -16.82 -7.25 -0.48
N SER A 36 -16.21 -6.23 0.11
CA SER A 36 -15.15 -6.41 1.12
C SER A 36 -15.62 -7.34 2.20
N GLY A 37 -14.75 -8.25 2.67
CA GLY A 37 -15.11 -9.15 3.76
C GLY A 37 -15.61 -8.43 5.03
N LEU A 38 -15.27 -7.14 5.21
CA LEU A 38 -15.70 -6.29 6.32
C LEU A 38 -17.09 -5.65 6.09
N ALA A 39 -17.35 -5.06 4.92
CA ALA A 39 -18.66 -4.51 4.57
C ALA A 39 -19.67 -5.64 4.30
N ALA A 40 -19.23 -6.75 3.70
CA ALA A 40 -20.00 -7.98 3.53
C ALA A 40 -20.47 -8.53 4.88
N LEU A 41 -19.65 -8.47 5.94
CA LEU A 41 -20.02 -8.93 7.27
C LEU A 41 -21.18 -8.12 7.89
N VAL A 42 -21.24 -6.83 7.61
CA VAL A 42 -22.31 -5.92 8.07
C VAL A 42 -23.56 -6.04 7.19
N LEU A 43 -23.36 -6.21 5.87
CA LEU A 43 -24.44 -6.41 4.90
C LEU A 43 -25.11 -7.79 5.00
N ASP A 44 -24.38 -8.83 5.41
CA ASP A 44 -24.95 -10.16 5.69
C ASP A 44 -25.88 -10.15 6.92
N GLN A 45 -25.76 -9.12 7.78
CA GLN A 45 -26.64 -8.91 8.94
C GLN A 45 -27.82 -7.96 8.68
N LYS A 46 -27.79 -7.17 7.60
CA LYS A 46 -28.86 -6.22 7.25
C LYS A 46 -29.15 -6.28 5.74
N GLN A 47 -30.37 -6.71 5.38
CA GLN A 47 -30.84 -6.63 3.99
C GLN A 47 -30.95 -5.18 3.55
N PHE A 48 -29.94 -4.71 2.82
CA PHE A 48 -29.98 -3.43 2.15
C PHE A 48 -30.01 -3.65 0.64
N THR A 49 -31.07 -3.17 -0.02
CA THR A 49 -31.23 -3.24 -1.47
C THR A 49 -31.41 -1.82 -2.02
N LEU A 50 -30.46 -1.34 -2.82
CA LEU A 50 -30.67 -0.19 -3.68
C LEU A 50 -31.49 -0.63 -4.90
N GLU A 51 -32.58 0.08 -5.19
CA GLU A 51 -33.34 -0.15 -6.43
C GLU A 51 -32.57 0.39 -7.64
N GLY A 52 -32.75 -0.27 -8.80
CA GLY A 52 -32.01 0.02 -10.04
C GLY A 52 -32.21 1.41 -10.65
N ASN A 53 -33.11 2.24 -10.09
CA ASN A 53 -33.37 3.62 -10.52
C ASN A 53 -32.94 4.69 -9.50
N SER A 54 -32.16 4.32 -8.48
CA SER A 54 -31.68 5.26 -7.47
C SER A 54 -30.80 6.36 -8.08
N THR A 55 -31.00 7.60 -7.66
CA THR A 55 -30.20 8.78 -8.03
C THR A 55 -28.78 8.71 -7.44
N LEU A 56 -27.84 9.47 -7.97
CA LEU A 56 -26.48 9.56 -7.42
C LEU A 56 -26.48 10.03 -5.96
N GLU A 57 -27.33 11.00 -5.62
CA GLU A 57 -27.49 11.48 -4.24
C GLU A 57 -27.88 10.34 -3.30
N GLU A 58 -28.93 9.57 -3.63
CA GLU A 58 -29.39 8.44 -2.83
C GLU A 58 -28.29 7.39 -2.66
N ARG A 59 -27.54 7.09 -3.73
CA ARG A 59 -26.43 6.13 -3.69
C ARG A 59 -25.27 6.61 -2.81
N ILE A 60 -24.95 7.90 -2.83
CA ILE A 60 -23.92 8.48 -1.95
C ILE A 60 -24.38 8.50 -0.49
N GLN A 61 -25.60 8.92 -0.21
CA GLN A 61 -26.16 8.90 1.15
C GLN A 61 -26.18 7.46 1.70
N TYR A 62 -26.56 6.50 0.87
CA TYR A 62 -26.51 5.09 1.19
C TYR A 62 -25.07 4.64 1.52
N TYR A 63 -24.10 5.00 0.70
CA TYR A 63 -22.68 4.66 0.91
C TYR A 63 -22.13 5.23 2.22
N GLN A 64 -22.45 6.48 2.54
CA GLN A 64 -22.08 7.10 3.82
C GLN A 64 -22.76 6.40 5.00
N GLY A 65 -24.02 6.00 4.85
CA GLY A 65 -24.76 5.20 5.84
C GLY A 65 -24.11 3.84 6.10
N LEU A 66 -23.66 3.16 5.06
CA LEU A 66 -22.94 1.88 5.17
C LEU A 66 -21.65 2.03 5.98
N TRP A 67 -20.89 3.10 5.72
CA TRP A 67 -19.69 3.39 6.51
C TRP A 67 -20.02 3.66 7.97
N ARG A 68 -21.08 4.43 8.25
CA ARG A 68 -21.56 4.65 9.63
C ARG A 68 -21.84 3.34 10.34
N ASP A 69 -22.67 2.48 9.76
CA ASP A 69 -23.00 1.19 10.33
C ASP A 69 -21.75 0.31 10.53
N THR A 70 -20.81 0.36 9.58
CA THR A 70 -19.53 -0.36 9.67
C THR A 70 -18.69 0.13 10.86
N PHE A 71 -18.58 1.43 11.08
CA PHE A 71 -17.87 1.97 12.24
C PHE A 71 -18.55 1.63 13.55
N HIS A 72 -19.89 1.72 13.64
CA HIS A 72 -20.61 1.29 14.83
C HIS A 72 -20.29 -0.17 15.17
N PHE A 73 -20.40 -1.07 14.18
CA PHE A 73 -20.06 -2.48 14.37
C PHE A 73 -18.60 -2.67 14.82
N LEU A 74 -17.65 -2.00 14.17
CA LEU A 74 -16.23 -2.09 14.51
C LEU A 74 -15.95 -1.61 15.93
N PHE A 75 -16.51 -0.48 16.34
CA PHE A 75 -16.35 0.07 17.69
C PHE A 75 -17.02 -0.83 18.73
N GLU A 76 -18.27 -1.24 18.52
CA GLU A 76 -18.97 -2.16 19.44
C GLU A 76 -18.19 -3.48 19.61
N ARG A 77 -17.63 -4.01 18.53
CA ARG A 77 -16.94 -5.30 18.53
C ARG A 77 -15.52 -5.24 19.11
N PHE A 78 -14.76 -4.20 18.77
CA PHE A 78 -13.32 -4.15 19.04
C PHE A 78 -12.90 -3.05 20.02
N LEU A 79 -13.73 -2.04 20.23
CA LEU A 79 -13.49 -0.89 21.12
C LEU A 79 -14.75 -0.51 21.92
N PRO A 80 -15.37 -1.43 22.68
CA PRO A 80 -16.70 -1.22 23.28
C PRO A 80 -16.78 -0.09 24.32
N HIS A 81 -15.62 0.45 24.73
CA HIS A 81 -15.53 1.60 25.65
C HIS A 81 -15.33 2.94 24.94
N SER A 82 -15.19 2.93 23.62
CA SER A 82 -15.10 4.13 22.81
C SER A 82 -16.45 4.46 22.19
N ASP A 83 -16.82 5.73 22.20
CA ASP A 83 -18.04 6.21 21.58
C ASP A 83 -17.87 6.33 20.04
N PRO A 84 -18.57 5.51 19.23
CA PRO A 84 -18.54 5.62 17.78
C PRO A 84 -19.17 6.93 17.27
N ASP A 85 -20.11 7.54 18.01
CA ASP A 85 -20.82 8.76 17.59
C ASP A 85 -19.89 10.00 17.58
N SER A 86 -18.70 9.88 18.17
CA SER A 86 -17.66 10.90 18.09
C SER A 86 -17.00 11.02 16.71
N LEU A 87 -17.24 10.08 15.79
CA LEU A 87 -16.68 10.10 14.45
C LEU A 87 -17.59 10.86 13.47
N SER A 88 -17.06 11.93 12.88
CA SER A 88 -17.71 12.59 11.75
C SER A 88 -17.56 11.73 10.50
N ILE A 89 -18.68 11.20 9.99
CA ILE A 89 -18.73 10.45 8.73
C ILE A 89 -19.41 11.31 7.69
N GLY A 90 -18.64 11.70 6.67
CA GLY A 90 -19.07 12.56 5.57
C GLY A 90 -17.97 12.66 4.51
N PHE A 91 -18.08 13.63 3.61
CA PHE A 91 -17.02 13.89 2.64
C PHE A 91 -15.79 14.44 3.33
N GLU A 92 -14.63 13.86 3.04
CA GLU A 92 -13.35 14.29 3.59
C GLU A 92 -12.55 15.05 2.53
N MET A 93 -12.36 16.36 2.74
CA MET A 93 -11.44 17.19 1.98
C MET A 93 -10.17 17.45 2.80
N THR A 94 -9.26 16.49 2.73
CA THR A 94 -7.94 16.57 3.36
C THR A 94 -6.89 16.77 2.28
N PRO A 95 -5.67 17.22 2.63
CA PRO A 95 -4.55 17.24 1.70
C PRO A 95 -4.32 15.88 1.03
N PHE A 96 -4.51 14.77 1.76
CA PHE A 96 -4.35 13.43 1.20
C PHE A 96 -5.48 13.08 0.23
N SER A 97 -6.75 13.21 0.61
CA SER A 97 -7.87 12.89 -0.29
C SER A 97 -7.92 13.82 -1.49
N TYR A 98 -7.56 15.09 -1.35
CA TYR A 98 -7.39 16.03 -2.46
C TYR A 98 -6.27 15.58 -3.41
N MET A 99 -5.10 15.20 -2.88
CA MET A 99 -3.99 14.69 -3.69
C MET A 99 -4.40 13.43 -4.46
N LEU A 100 -5.08 12.49 -3.80
CA LEU A 100 -5.57 11.29 -4.46
C LEU A 100 -6.62 11.63 -5.52
N ALA A 101 -7.60 12.49 -5.24
CA ALA A 101 -8.63 12.87 -6.20
C ALA A 101 -8.07 13.52 -7.48
N THR A 102 -7.04 14.36 -7.31
CA THR A 102 -6.44 15.14 -8.40
C THR A 102 -5.35 14.37 -9.16
N GLU A 103 -4.60 13.48 -8.52
CA GLU A 103 -3.53 12.71 -9.17
C GLU A 103 -3.97 11.33 -9.65
N TYR A 104 -5.11 10.83 -9.18
CA TYR A 104 -5.63 9.54 -9.64
C TYR A 104 -6.16 9.67 -11.06
N SER A 105 -5.59 8.93 -11.99
CA SER A 105 -5.90 9.08 -13.43
C SER A 105 -7.16 8.33 -13.88
N LEU A 106 -7.90 7.69 -12.96
CA LEU A 106 -9.12 6.97 -13.33
C LEU A 106 -10.25 7.98 -13.54
N GLU A 107 -10.74 8.03 -14.76
CA GLU A 107 -11.96 8.76 -15.12
C GLU A 107 -13.19 7.96 -14.66
N LEU A 108 -13.81 8.39 -13.57
CA LEU A 108 -15.00 7.78 -13.01
C LEU A 108 -16.26 8.12 -13.80
N ASN A 109 -16.30 9.27 -14.47
CA ASN A 109 -17.46 9.68 -15.28
C ASN A 109 -17.90 8.63 -16.32
N ASN A 110 -16.97 7.82 -16.85
CA ASN A 110 -17.26 6.74 -17.80
C ASN A 110 -17.80 5.47 -17.13
N LEU A 111 -17.63 5.33 -15.81
CA LEU A 111 -18.11 4.20 -15.02
C LEU A 111 -19.51 4.45 -14.44
N PHE A 112 -19.91 5.72 -14.29
CA PHE A 112 -21.22 6.09 -13.82
C PHE A 112 -22.14 6.41 -15.00
N GLU A 113 -23.28 5.72 -15.11
CA GLU A 113 -24.37 6.07 -16.03
C GLU A 113 -25.12 7.31 -15.51
N LEU A 114 -24.46 8.48 -15.54
CA LEU A 114 -24.99 9.72 -14.96
C LEU A 114 -26.16 10.29 -15.76
N THR A 115 -27.23 10.62 -15.04
CA THR A 115 -28.39 11.35 -15.57
C THR A 115 -28.19 12.87 -15.46
N GLU A 116 -29.07 13.65 -16.10
CA GLU A 116 -29.08 15.12 -15.95
C GLU A 116 -29.31 15.55 -14.48
N MET A 117 -30.11 14.79 -13.73
CA MET A 117 -30.33 15.03 -12.31
C MET A 117 -29.05 14.82 -11.49
N ASP A 118 -28.26 13.81 -11.84
CA ASP A 118 -26.98 13.52 -11.17
C ASP A 118 -25.96 14.63 -11.43
N LEU A 119 -25.89 15.16 -12.66
CA LEU A 119 -25.04 16.28 -13.01
C LEU A 119 -25.42 17.55 -12.23
N ASN A 120 -26.72 17.85 -12.15
CA ASN A 120 -27.22 18.99 -11.35
C ASN A 120 -26.86 18.84 -9.86
N TYR A 121 -26.96 17.63 -9.31
CA TYR A 121 -26.55 17.36 -7.93
C TYR A 121 -25.04 17.58 -7.72
N ILE A 122 -24.21 17.15 -8.67
CA ILE A 122 -22.76 17.38 -8.61
C ILE A 122 -22.42 18.88 -8.66
N ASP A 123 -23.09 19.65 -9.51
CA ASP A 123 -22.89 21.10 -9.57
C ASP A 123 -23.25 21.79 -8.26
N LEU A 124 -24.34 21.35 -7.61
CA LEU A 124 -24.73 21.83 -6.27
C LEU A 124 -23.70 21.45 -5.20
N LEU A 125 -23.14 20.24 -5.25
CA LEU A 125 -22.06 19.83 -4.36
C LEU A 125 -20.83 20.70 -4.54
N LEU A 126 -20.37 20.90 -5.78
CA LEU A 126 -19.21 21.72 -6.10
C LEU A 126 -19.40 23.17 -5.63
N LEU A 127 -20.59 23.73 -5.81
CA LEU A 127 -20.93 25.07 -5.30
C LEU A 127 -20.83 25.11 -3.77
N SER A 128 -21.42 24.13 -3.08
CA SER A 128 -21.36 24.05 -1.61
C SER A 128 -19.92 23.93 -1.09
N TRP A 129 -19.07 23.18 -1.79
CA TRP A 129 -17.66 23.02 -1.45
C TRP A 129 -16.87 24.30 -1.67
N ALA A 130 -17.13 25.02 -2.77
CA ALA A 130 -16.52 26.33 -3.03
C ALA A 130 -16.92 27.36 -1.95
N GLU A 131 -18.19 27.38 -1.54
CA GLU A 131 -18.68 28.23 -0.45
C GLU A 131 -18.05 27.88 0.89
N ALA A 132 -17.77 26.59 1.13
CA ALA A 132 -17.01 26.12 2.29
C ALA A 132 -15.49 26.40 2.20
N GLY A 133 -15.03 27.05 1.13
CA GLY A 133 -13.63 27.40 0.92
C GLY A 133 -12.75 26.23 0.49
N TRP A 134 -13.34 25.14 -0.01
CA TRP A 134 -12.58 23.99 -0.49
C TRP A 134 -11.80 24.36 -1.74
N LYS A 135 -10.57 23.85 -1.82
CA LYS A 135 -9.74 23.97 -3.02
C LYS A 135 -10.32 23.04 -4.09
N LEU A 136 -10.82 23.61 -5.18
CA LEU A 136 -11.34 22.86 -6.33
C LEU A 136 -10.32 22.85 -7.48
N PRO A 137 -10.25 21.75 -8.27
CA PRO A 137 -9.41 21.70 -9.45
C PRO A 137 -9.99 22.54 -10.61
N ALA A 138 -9.32 22.50 -11.77
CA ALA A 138 -9.80 23.18 -12.96
C ALA A 138 -11.20 22.69 -13.36
N PRO A 139 -12.08 23.53 -13.94
CA PRO A 139 -13.46 23.15 -14.27
C PRO A 139 -13.59 21.85 -15.08
N SER A 140 -12.64 21.57 -15.99
CA SER A 140 -12.62 20.33 -16.79
C SER A 140 -12.42 19.05 -15.97
N GLU A 141 -11.92 19.16 -14.73
CA GLU A 141 -11.60 18.05 -13.84
C GLU A 141 -12.60 17.91 -12.69
N GLN A 142 -13.51 18.88 -12.51
CA GLN A 142 -14.37 18.98 -11.33
C GLN A 142 -15.39 17.86 -11.22
N LEU A 143 -15.98 17.41 -12.34
CA LEU A 143 -16.94 16.30 -12.35
C LEU A 143 -16.29 15.03 -11.79
N ASP A 144 -15.16 14.65 -12.36
CA ASP A 144 -14.41 13.45 -11.98
C ASP A 144 -13.84 13.56 -10.56
N PHE A 145 -13.33 14.73 -10.20
CA PHE A 145 -12.91 15.04 -8.84
C PHE A 145 -14.06 14.87 -7.83
N ALA A 146 -15.24 15.41 -8.12
CA ALA A 146 -16.40 15.28 -7.24
C ALA A 146 -16.80 13.83 -7.04
N LEU A 147 -16.87 13.05 -8.12
CA LEU A 147 -17.14 11.61 -8.04
C LEU A 147 -16.10 10.89 -7.18
N LYS A 148 -14.80 11.20 -7.32
CA LYS A 148 -13.75 10.59 -6.50
C LYS A 148 -13.88 10.95 -5.02
N ILE A 149 -14.17 12.22 -4.71
CA ILE A 149 -14.34 12.69 -3.33
C ILE A 149 -15.57 12.05 -2.68
N THR A 150 -16.69 11.92 -3.40
CA THR A 150 -17.90 11.28 -2.86
C THR A 150 -17.75 9.77 -2.69
N CYS A 151 -16.83 9.19 -3.44
CA CYS A 151 -16.46 7.78 -3.38
C CYS A 151 -15.46 7.46 -2.25
N PHE A 152 -14.64 8.41 -1.77
CA PHE A 152 -13.67 8.09 -0.73
C PHE A 152 -14.35 7.58 0.54
N PRO A 153 -13.80 6.53 1.16
CA PRO A 153 -14.21 6.18 2.51
C PRO A 153 -13.73 7.24 3.51
N PRO A 154 -14.29 7.28 4.72
CA PRO A 154 -13.89 8.25 5.73
C PRO A 154 -12.52 7.88 6.32
N LEU A 155 -11.45 8.33 5.65
CA LEU A 155 -10.05 7.99 5.91
C LEU A 155 -9.56 8.44 7.27
N MET A 156 -10.02 9.61 7.73
CA MET A 156 -9.69 10.12 9.06
C MET A 156 -10.33 9.27 10.16
N ALA A 157 -11.59 8.86 9.95
CA ALA A 157 -12.30 7.98 10.86
C ALA A 157 -11.64 6.58 10.91
N LEU A 158 -11.23 6.05 9.76
CA LEU A 158 -10.49 4.80 9.66
C LEU A 158 -9.16 4.88 10.44
N SER A 159 -8.34 5.90 10.19
CA SER A 159 -7.07 6.07 10.93
C SER A 159 -7.30 6.19 12.43
N THR A 160 -8.31 6.95 12.84
CA THR A 160 -8.69 7.10 14.25
C THR A 160 -9.08 5.76 14.89
N PHE A 161 -9.91 4.97 14.22
CA PHE A 161 -10.27 3.62 14.69
C PHE A 161 -9.04 2.74 14.84
N TYR A 162 -8.20 2.63 13.80
CA TYR A 162 -7.01 1.78 13.82
C TYR A 162 -6.02 2.20 14.91
N ARG A 163 -5.79 3.50 15.10
CA ARG A 163 -4.96 4.03 16.19
C ARG A 163 -5.52 3.63 17.56
N LYS A 164 -6.82 3.85 17.80
CA LYS A 164 -7.47 3.46 19.07
C LYS A 164 -7.39 1.94 19.31
N ALA A 165 -7.67 1.14 18.28
CA ALA A 165 -7.61 -0.32 18.34
C ALA A 165 -6.21 -0.82 18.64
N TYR A 166 -5.18 -0.21 18.03
CA TYR A 166 -3.79 -0.51 18.34
C TYR A 166 -3.46 -0.22 19.80
N HIS A 167 -3.74 0.99 20.28
CA HIS A 167 -3.46 1.36 21.67
C HIS A 167 -4.17 0.44 22.67
N TRP A 168 -5.44 0.11 22.41
CA TRP A 168 -6.20 -0.84 23.22
C TRP A 168 -5.55 -2.22 23.25
N ASN A 169 -5.15 -2.75 22.08
CA ASN A 169 -4.49 -4.05 21.99
C ASN A 169 -3.11 -4.05 22.66
N VAL A 170 -2.33 -2.97 22.52
CA VAL A 170 -1.04 -2.83 23.19
C VAL A 170 -1.22 -2.84 24.71
N GLN A 171 -2.14 -2.04 25.25
CA GLN A 171 -2.43 -1.99 26.69
C GLN A 171 -2.86 -3.35 27.24
N ASN A 172 -3.75 -4.05 26.52
CA ASN A 172 -4.23 -5.37 26.92
C ASN A 172 -3.12 -6.42 26.86
N ALA A 173 -2.30 -6.42 25.81
CA ALA A 173 -1.21 -7.38 25.73
C ALA A 173 -0.04 -7.03 26.65
N GLU A 174 0.22 -5.76 27.00
CA GLU A 174 1.13 -5.41 28.10
C GLU A 174 0.65 -5.97 29.44
N HIS A 175 -0.66 -5.88 29.71
CA HIS A 175 -1.26 -6.48 30.90
C HIS A 175 -1.09 -8.00 30.91
N LEU A 176 -1.38 -8.68 29.79
CA LEU A 176 -1.19 -10.13 29.67
C LEU A 176 0.28 -10.53 29.73
N LEU A 177 1.19 -9.82 29.06
CA LEU A 177 2.63 -10.08 29.07
C LEU A 177 3.24 -9.88 30.45
N SER A 178 2.71 -8.95 31.26
CA SER A 178 3.11 -8.82 32.66
C SER A 178 2.79 -10.08 33.49
N MET A 179 1.92 -10.96 32.99
CA MET A 179 1.51 -12.21 33.62
C MET A 179 2.18 -13.46 33.03
N VAL A 180 2.93 -13.37 31.92
CA VAL A 180 3.55 -14.54 31.25
C VAL A 180 5.03 -14.33 30.98
N VAL A 181 5.88 -15.31 31.33
CA VAL A 181 7.34 -15.32 31.06
C VAL A 181 7.64 -15.72 29.61
N SER A 182 6.91 -15.15 28.64
CA SER A 182 7.13 -15.41 27.21
C SER A 182 7.76 -14.19 26.55
N LYS A 183 8.84 -14.40 25.80
CA LYS A 183 9.59 -13.35 25.09
C LYS A 183 9.09 -13.08 23.67
N ASP A 184 8.10 -13.86 23.17
CA ASP A 184 7.75 -13.88 21.74
C ASP A 184 6.28 -13.53 21.47
N VAL A 185 5.71 -12.55 22.19
CA VAL A 185 4.43 -11.96 21.77
C VAL A 185 4.72 -10.83 20.79
N ARG A 186 4.39 -11.07 19.52
CA ARG A 186 4.42 -10.03 18.49
C ARG A 186 3.06 -9.34 18.44
N PHE A 187 3.02 -8.07 18.80
CA PHE A 187 1.81 -7.26 18.64
C PHE A 187 1.45 -7.12 17.15
N PRO A 188 0.16 -7.01 16.80
CA PRO A 188 -0.22 -6.58 15.47
C PRO A 188 0.34 -5.17 15.22
N SER A 189 1.23 -5.03 14.24
CA SER A 189 1.74 -3.74 13.79
C SER A 189 0.70 -3.07 12.88
N TYR A 190 -0.20 -2.30 13.48
CA TYR A 190 -1.10 -1.42 12.72
C TYR A 190 -0.34 -0.28 12.02
N GLU A 191 0.92 -0.05 12.43
CA GLU A 191 1.88 0.88 11.82
C GLU A 191 2.20 0.57 10.35
N ASN A 192 1.80 -0.60 9.81
CA ASN A 192 2.10 -0.99 8.44
C ASN A 192 1.13 -0.45 7.38
N ASN A 193 0.00 0.18 7.75
CA ASN A 193 -0.82 0.84 6.74
C ASN A 193 -0.23 2.21 6.41
N PHE A 194 0.74 2.16 5.50
CA PHE A 194 1.46 3.32 4.97
C PHE A 194 0.53 4.47 4.59
N ALA A 195 -0.64 4.17 4.09
CA ALA A 195 -1.51 5.17 3.51
C ALA A 195 -2.36 5.86 4.58
N LEU A 196 -2.76 5.14 5.64
CA LEU A 196 -3.45 5.73 6.80
C LEU A 196 -2.59 6.75 7.54
N GLN A 197 -1.26 6.61 7.52
CA GLN A 197 -0.37 7.58 8.19
C GLN A 197 -0.46 9.00 7.60
N PHE A 198 -0.95 9.14 6.37
CA PHE A 198 -1.10 10.43 5.70
C PHE A 198 -2.51 10.99 5.80
N THR A 199 -3.46 10.26 6.38
CA THR A 199 -4.84 10.69 6.49
C THR A 199 -5.09 11.60 7.68
N ASP A 200 -4.15 11.69 8.62
CA ASP A 200 -4.26 12.53 9.82
C ASP A 200 -2.94 13.20 10.23
N ARG A 201 -1.95 13.25 9.33
CA ARG A 201 -0.66 13.92 9.55
C ARG A 201 -0.25 14.72 8.32
N PHE A 202 -0.82 15.92 8.20
CA PHE A 202 -0.65 16.73 6.99
C PHE A 202 0.56 17.66 7.00
N ILE A 203 1.21 17.83 8.15
CA ILE A 203 2.48 18.56 8.25
C ILE A 203 3.54 17.63 8.85
N SER A 204 4.71 17.58 8.23
CA SER A 204 5.82 16.80 8.76
C SER A 204 6.54 17.54 9.88
N GLN A 205 7.17 16.82 10.80
CA GLN A 205 7.97 17.44 11.87
C GLN A 205 9.14 18.26 11.30
N GLU A 206 9.73 17.80 10.19
CA GLU A 206 10.78 18.54 9.49
C GLU A 206 10.26 19.87 8.94
N THR A 207 9.12 19.85 8.25
CA THR A 207 8.43 21.05 7.74
C THR A 207 8.05 21.99 8.89
N TYR A 208 7.46 21.45 9.96
CA TYR A 208 7.08 22.21 11.15
C TYR A 208 8.29 22.93 11.78
N ARG A 209 9.44 22.25 11.88
CA ARG A 209 10.67 22.85 12.39
C ARG A 209 11.25 23.89 11.44
N SER A 210 11.25 23.63 10.13
CA SER A 210 11.85 24.54 9.14
C SER A 210 11.11 25.88 9.04
N ILE A 211 9.81 25.91 9.33
CA ILE A 211 9.02 27.14 9.36
C ILE A 211 9.11 27.90 10.69
N GLY A 212 9.84 27.38 11.68
CA GLY A 212 9.99 28.01 13.00
C GLY A 212 8.99 27.53 14.05
N GLY A 213 8.47 26.31 13.91
CA GLY A 213 7.60 25.69 14.90
C GLY A 213 6.24 26.38 15.02
N VAL A 214 5.70 26.45 16.23
CA VAL A 214 4.38 27.05 16.48
C VAL A 214 4.34 28.54 16.16
N GLU A 215 5.45 29.26 16.37
CA GLU A 215 5.53 30.69 16.04
C GLU A 215 5.48 30.91 14.53
N GLY A 216 6.13 30.02 13.78
CA GLY A 216 6.04 29.97 12.32
C GLY A 216 4.61 29.83 11.83
N LEU A 217 3.86 28.89 12.42
CA LEU A 217 2.45 28.70 12.12
C LEU A 217 1.62 29.96 12.47
N ILE A 218 1.74 30.47 13.70
CA ILE A 218 0.98 31.64 14.18
C ILE A 218 1.23 32.88 13.30
N SER A 219 2.43 33.02 12.74
CA SER A 219 2.81 34.15 11.91
C SER A 219 2.45 33.97 10.43
N ASN A 220 1.91 32.82 10.02
CA ASN A 220 1.59 32.56 8.62
C ASN A 220 0.30 33.31 8.19
N PRO A 221 0.36 34.21 7.19
CA PRO A 221 -0.81 34.95 6.72
C PRO A 221 -1.86 34.10 5.98
N GLY A 222 -1.53 32.86 5.59
CA GLY A 222 -2.43 31.92 4.91
C GLY A 222 -3.29 31.09 5.85
N LEU A 223 -3.13 31.21 7.18
CA LEU A 223 -4.01 30.60 8.16
C LEU A 223 -5.12 31.56 8.59
N SER A 224 -6.31 31.01 8.82
CA SER A 224 -7.47 31.72 9.30
C SER A 224 -7.25 32.24 10.72
N SER A 225 -7.91 33.36 11.06
CA SER A 225 -7.86 33.95 12.40
C SER A 225 -8.28 32.96 13.49
N ASN A 226 -9.23 32.07 13.19
CA ASN A 226 -9.70 31.04 14.12
C ASN A 226 -8.59 30.01 14.41
N THR A 227 -7.89 29.54 13.37
CA THR A 227 -6.77 28.61 13.53
C THR A 227 -5.60 29.23 14.27
N ILE A 228 -5.27 30.50 13.97
CA ILE A 228 -4.23 31.24 14.70
C ILE A 228 -4.59 31.36 16.19
N GLU A 229 -5.85 31.63 16.52
CA GLU A 229 -6.28 31.74 17.91
C GLU A 229 -6.19 30.39 18.65
N LYS A 230 -6.61 29.30 18.01
CA LYS A 230 -6.45 27.94 18.54
C LYS A 230 -4.98 27.57 18.78
N LEU A 231 -4.09 27.91 17.86
CA LEU A 231 -2.64 27.67 18.02
C LEU A 231 -2.07 28.46 19.21
N LYS A 232 -2.50 29.71 19.40
CA LYS A 232 -2.10 30.51 20.58
C LYS A 232 -2.62 29.90 21.88
N GLN A 233 -3.86 29.43 21.89
CA GLN A 233 -4.43 28.74 23.06
C GLN A 233 -3.64 27.47 23.39
N LEU A 234 -3.36 26.65 22.38
CA LEU A 234 -2.58 25.42 22.52
C LEU A 234 -1.17 25.70 23.10
N LYS A 235 -0.49 26.71 22.57
CA LYS A 235 0.81 27.20 23.07
C LYS A 235 0.77 27.57 24.55
N ASN A 236 -0.32 28.19 25.01
CA ASN A 236 -0.44 28.65 26.40
C ASN A 236 -0.79 27.53 27.38
N ILE A 237 -1.46 26.47 26.93
CA ILE A 237 -1.89 25.35 27.80
C ILE A 237 -0.77 24.32 27.98
N ILE A 238 0.08 24.16 26.97
CA ILE A 238 1.12 23.11 26.97
C ILE A 238 2.35 23.52 27.80
N PRO A 239 2.89 22.62 28.63
CA PRO A 239 4.07 22.93 29.45
C PRO A 239 5.32 23.19 28.59
N LYS A 240 6.22 24.05 29.09
CA LYS A 240 7.51 24.40 28.43
C LYS A 240 8.45 23.20 28.24
N SER A 241 8.26 22.15 29.01
CA SER A 241 8.96 20.89 28.83
C SER A 241 8.21 19.78 29.56
N LYS A 242 8.49 18.53 29.16
CA LYS A 242 7.97 17.34 29.82
C LYS A 242 9.12 16.40 30.12
N GLN A 243 9.36 16.13 31.40
CA GLN A 243 10.34 15.14 31.81
C GLN A 243 9.72 13.75 31.70
N VAL A 244 10.35 12.87 30.94
CA VAL A 244 9.95 11.46 30.86
C VAL A 244 10.51 10.76 32.09
N GLN A 245 9.66 10.15 32.92
CA GLN A 245 10.11 9.53 34.17
C GLN A 245 10.83 8.19 33.98
N LYS A 246 10.79 7.64 32.78
CA LYS A 246 11.37 6.34 32.43
C LYS A 246 12.62 6.52 31.57
N ARG A 247 13.56 5.58 31.71
CA ARG A 247 14.65 5.41 30.74
C ARG A 247 14.02 5.04 29.38
N VAL A 248 14.45 5.72 28.31
CA VAL A 248 13.98 5.45 26.96
C VAL A 248 15.16 5.27 26.02
N ILE A 249 14.96 4.50 24.96
CA ILE A 249 15.93 4.42 23.85
C ILE A 249 15.63 5.58 22.92
N CYS A 250 16.64 6.39 22.61
CA CYS A 250 16.49 7.46 21.63
C CYS A 250 16.43 6.84 20.23
N PRO A 251 15.37 7.11 19.44
CA PRO A 251 15.27 6.59 18.08
C PRO A 251 16.30 7.19 17.13
N THR A 252 16.96 8.30 17.50
CA THR A 252 17.96 8.98 16.66
C THR A 252 19.37 8.44 16.86
N CYS A 253 19.83 8.21 18.11
CA CYS A 253 21.18 7.71 18.37
C CYS A 253 21.25 6.24 18.77
N GLY A 254 20.11 5.62 19.11
CA GLY A 254 20.05 4.22 19.56
C GLY A 254 20.49 4.01 21.02
N ASP A 255 20.90 5.07 21.72
CA ASP A 255 21.34 5.00 23.11
C ASP A 255 20.18 5.11 24.11
N TYR A 256 20.44 4.64 25.34
CA TYR A 256 19.54 4.84 26.46
C TYR A 256 19.72 6.23 27.08
N HIS A 257 18.63 6.99 27.16
CA HIS A 257 18.58 8.25 27.87
C HIS A 257 17.83 8.08 29.19
N ASP A 258 18.50 8.45 30.28
CA ASP A 258 17.88 8.52 31.60
C ASP A 258 17.06 9.80 31.72
N GLN A 259 15.74 9.60 31.83
CA GLN A 259 14.75 10.65 32.05
C GLN A 259 14.88 11.88 31.12
N PRO A 260 14.80 11.69 29.78
CA PRO A 260 14.97 12.80 28.87
C PRO A 260 13.89 13.86 29.05
N THR A 261 14.26 15.09 28.73
CA THR A 261 13.35 16.23 28.69
C THR A 261 12.88 16.43 27.25
N ILE A 262 11.58 16.35 27.02
CA ILE A 262 10.96 16.69 25.74
C ILE A 262 10.74 18.20 25.70
N HIS A 263 11.16 18.84 24.61
CA HIS A 263 11.04 20.29 24.41
C HIS A 263 9.60 20.71 24.13
N HIS A 264 9.27 21.97 24.50
CA HIS A 264 7.94 22.57 24.33
C HIS A 264 7.35 22.36 22.93
N ASP A 265 8.12 22.67 21.88
CA ASP A 265 7.67 22.61 20.49
C ASP A 265 7.39 21.19 20.01
N ASP A 266 8.12 20.19 20.50
CA ASP A 266 7.84 18.79 20.16
C ASP A 266 6.54 18.31 20.85
N ILE A 267 6.25 18.81 22.05
CA ILE A 267 4.97 18.55 22.74
C ILE A 267 3.84 19.24 22.00
N LEU A 268 4.02 20.51 21.62
CA LEU A 268 3.06 21.26 20.80
C LEU A 268 2.75 20.57 19.48
N TYR A 269 3.78 20.09 18.79
CA TYR A 269 3.63 19.33 17.55
C TYR A 269 2.82 18.05 17.77
N ALA A 270 3.09 17.29 18.84
CA ALA A 270 2.33 16.08 19.14
C ALA A 270 0.84 16.39 19.41
N HIS A 271 0.56 17.44 20.20
CA HIS A 271 -0.81 17.87 20.47
C HIS A 271 -1.53 18.43 19.23
N LEU A 272 -0.81 19.16 18.37
CA LEU A 272 -1.34 19.63 17.09
C LEU A 272 -1.83 18.44 16.24
N LEU A 273 -1.11 17.32 16.28
CA LEU A 273 -1.48 16.09 15.57
C LEU A 273 -2.68 15.34 16.19
N GLU A 274 -3.09 15.65 17.41
CA GLU A 274 -4.12 14.88 18.14
C GLU A 274 -5.42 15.67 18.42
N ASP A 275 -5.34 16.99 18.62
CA ASP A 275 -6.42 17.74 19.29
C ASP A 275 -7.43 18.43 18.35
N ASP A 276 -7.05 18.83 17.13
CA ASP A 276 -7.98 19.52 16.20
C ASP A 276 -7.75 19.17 14.71
N PRO A 277 -8.59 18.27 14.15
CA PRO A 277 -8.51 17.87 12.74
C PRO A 277 -8.65 19.03 11.74
N ASN A 278 -9.50 20.02 12.03
CA ASN A 278 -9.76 21.14 11.11
C ASN A 278 -8.54 22.06 11.02
N VAL A 279 -7.90 22.33 12.16
CA VAL A 279 -6.63 23.08 12.20
C VAL A 279 -5.55 22.35 11.40
N GLN A 280 -5.45 21.03 11.54
CA GLN A 280 -4.48 20.25 10.78
C GLN A 280 -4.74 20.25 9.27
N ILE A 281 -6.00 20.12 8.85
CA ILE A 281 -6.38 20.16 7.44
C ILE A 281 -5.97 21.52 6.84
N GLU A 282 -6.29 22.62 7.53
CA GLU A 282 -5.96 23.97 7.06
C GLU A 282 -4.45 24.21 6.96
N ILE A 283 -3.70 23.79 7.98
CA ILE A 283 -2.23 23.79 7.95
C ILE A 283 -1.74 22.95 6.77
N GLY A 284 -2.22 21.73 6.63
CA GLY A 284 -1.82 20.83 5.56
C GLY A 284 -2.05 21.39 4.16
N PHE A 285 -3.13 22.14 3.93
CA PHE A 285 -3.36 22.83 2.65
C PHE A 285 -2.44 24.02 2.42
N ASN A 286 -2.03 24.72 3.48
CA ASN A 286 -1.04 25.80 3.39
C ASN A 286 0.35 25.29 2.97
N TRP A 287 0.71 24.06 3.35
CA TRP A 287 1.96 23.38 2.96
C TRP A 287 1.69 22.16 2.07
N TYR A 288 0.72 22.29 1.17
CA TYR A 288 0.25 21.18 0.35
C TYR A 288 1.33 20.60 -0.56
N GLU A 289 2.19 21.44 -1.16
CA GLU A 289 3.24 20.94 -2.06
C GLU A 289 4.32 20.16 -1.32
N GLU A 290 4.69 20.60 -0.11
CA GLU A 290 5.62 19.87 0.75
C GLU A 290 5.03 18.54 1.21
N PHE A 291 3.76 18.55 1.63
CA PHE A 291 3.02 17.34 1.98
C PHE A 291 3.00 16.35 0.80
N ARG A 292 2.54 16.82 -0.36
CA ARG A 292 2.44 16.04 -1.60
C ARG A 292 3.78 15.45 -2.03
N LEU A 293 4.85 16.25 -2.00
CA LEU A 293 6.19 15.80 -2.35
C LEU A 293 6.69 14.73 -1.37
N LYS A 294 6.41 14.89 -0.07
CA LYS A 294 6.74 13.89 0.95
C LYS A 294 6.01 12.58 0.68
N VAL A 295 4.69 12.60 0.47
CA VAL A 295 3.92 11.39 0.16
C VAL A 295 4.48 10.69 -1.08
N ARG A 296 4.75 11.45 -2.15
CA ARG A 296 5.36 10.91 -3.37
C ARG A 296 6.72 10.27 -3.10
N ASN A 297 7.61 10.93 -2.37
CA ASN A 297 8.94 10.40 -2.06
C ASN A 297 8.85 9.11 -1.24
N GLU A 298 7.94 9.05 -0.29
CA GLU A 298 7.74 7.85 0.52
C GLU A 298 7.14 6.69 -0.29
N ILE A 299 6.18 6.97 -1.19
CA ILE A 299 5.69 5.99 -2.17
C ILE A 299 6.83 5.52 -3.07
N GLU A 300 7.63 6.45 -3.60
CA GLU A 300 8.75 6.11 -4.47
C GLU A 300 9.79 5.25 -3.76
N LYS A 301 10.09 5.50 -2.47
CA LYS A 301 10.95 4.64 -1.65
C LYS A 301 10.39 3.22 -1.58
N LEU A 302 9.11 3.05 -1.25
CA LEU A 302 8.47 1.73 -1.19
C LEU A 302 8.55 0.96 -2.52
N ILE A 303 8.41 1.68 -3.63
CA ILE A 303 8.42 1.11 -4.98
C ILE A 303 9.83 0.79 -5.48
N ARG A 304 10.81 1.62 -5.12
CA ARG A 304 12.17 1.57 -5.66
C ARG A 304 13.14 0.85 -4.75
N ASP A 305 12.82 0.62 -3.49
CA ASP A 305 13.68 -0.07 -2.56
C ASP A 305 13.34 -1.57 -2.50
N PRO A 306 14.05 -2.42 -3.28
CA PRO A 306 13.89 -3.87 -3.22
C PRO A 306 14.27 -4.47 -1.86
N SER A 307 14.92 -3.73 -0.95
CA SER A 307 15.17 -4.17 0.42
C SER A 307 13.94 -4.06 1.32
N THR A 308 12.91 -3.30 0.89
CA THR A 308 11.60 -3.32 1.55
C THR A 308 11.01 -4.71 1.38
N ASN A 309 10.97 -5.48 2.46
CA ASN A 309 10.34 -6.79 2.45
C ASN A 309 8.82 -6.63 2.31
N ILE A 310 8.35 -6.60 1.08
CA ILE A 310 6.92 -6.57 0.74
C ILE A 310 6.30 -7.98 0.69
N ASN A 311 7.09 -9.02 1.00
CA ASN A 311 6.66 -10.41 1.11
C ASN A 311 6.30 -10.80 2.56
N ILE A 312 5.67 -9.88 3.30
CA ILE A 312 5.26 -10.11 4.69
C ILE A 312 3.77 -10.42 4.69
N VAL A 313 3.44 -11.71 4.77
CA VAL A 313 2.06 -12.21 4.84
C VAL A 313 1.93 -13.12 6.07
N LYS A 314 1.00 -12.79 6.98
CA LYS A 314 0.81 -13.53 8.25
C LYS A 314 -0.08 -14.75 8.07
N ASP A 315 -1.22 -14.59 7.40
CA ASP A 315 -2.23 -15.63 7.23
C ASP A 315 -2.46 -15.87 5.72
N PRO A 316 -1.56 -16.59 5.03
CA PRO A 316 -1.64 -16.75 3.59
C PRO A 316 -2.87 -17.58 3.20
N THR A 317 -3.61 -17.12 2.19
CA THR A 317 -4.68 -17.89 1.53
C THR A 317 -4.14 -18.65 0.30
N CYS A 318 -2.99 -18.22 -0.20
CA CYS A 318 -2.26 -18.85 -1.30
C CYS A 318 -0.75 -18.71 -1.07
N VAL A 319 0.01 -19.70 -1.52
CA VAL A 319 1.48 -19.67 -1.49
C VAL A 319 2.05 -19.91 -2.88
N ILE A 320 3.07 -19.14 -3.28
CA ILE A 320 3.88 -19.37 -4.47
C ILE A 320 5.18 -20.01 -4.03
N LEU A 321 5.36 -21.31 -4.32
CA LEU A 321 6.60 -22.02 -4.04
C LEU A 321 7.62 -21.74 -5.14
N VAL A 322 8.79 -21.28 -4.72
CA VAL A 322 9.91 -20.94 -5.62
C VAL A 322 11.20 -21.61 -5.17
N GLU A 323 12.15 -21.77 -6.08
CA GLU A 323 13.40 -22.49 -5.82
C GLU A 323 14.37 -21.69 -4.95
N GLY A 324 14.51 -20.39 -5.20
CA GLY A 324 15.60 -19.58 -4.67
C GLY A 324 15.19 -18.26 -4.03
N ALA A 325 16.21 -17.53 -3.58
CA ALA A 325 16.06 -16.20 -2.99
C ALA A 325 15.82 -15.10 -4.04
N THR A 326 16.20 -15.35 -5.29
CA THR A 326 16.02 -14.41 -6.40
C THR A 326 14.54 -14.23 -6.73
N GLU A 327 13.78 -15.32 -6.80
CA GLU A 327 12.33 -15.29 -7.05
C GLU A 327 11.57 -14.72 -5.85
N GLU A 328 11.97 -15.10 -4.63
CA GLU A 328 11.39 -14.60 -3.37
C GLU A 328 11.47 -13.06 -3.27
N LEU A 329 12.58 -12.48 -3.72
CA LEU A 329 12.76 -11.03 -3.78
C LEU A 329 12.02 -10.41 -4.98
N ALA A 330 12.14 -11.02 -6.16
CA ALA A 330 11.71 -10.42 -7.42
C ALA A 330 10.20 -10.50 -7.66
N LEU A 331 9.55 -11.64 -7.36
CA LEU A 331 8.13 -11.84 -7.66
C LEU A 331 7.22 -10.81 -6.98
N PRO A 332 7.35 -10.52 -5.67
CA PRO A 332 6.51 -9.50 -5.03
C PRO A 332 6.67 -8.12 -5.68
N GLN A 333 7.91 -7.78 -6.07
CA GLN A 333 8.24 -6.50 -6.68
C GLN A 333 7.71 -6.42 -8.12
N MET A 334 7.85 -7.48 -8.92
CA MET A 334 7.25 -7.58 -10.26
C MET A 334 5.72 -7.50 -10.18
N ALA A 335 5.10 -8.14 -9.18
CA ALA A 335 3.67 -8.07 -8.92
C ALA A 335 3.22 -6.64 -8.60
N LEU A 336 4.01 -5.91 -7.80
CA LEU A 336 3.81 -4.48 -7.56
C LEU A 336 3.90 -3.66 -8.88
N ARG A 337 4.86 -3.94 -9.76
CA ARG A 337 5.00 -3.24 -11.06
C ARG A 337 3.77 -3.37 -11.95
N ILE A 338 3.10 -4.52 -11.90
CA ILE A 338 1.92 -4.80 -12.73
C ILE A 338 0.60 -4.40 -12.04
N GLY A 339 0.66 -3.86 -10.82
CA GLY A 339 -0.50 -3.45 -10.03
C GLY A 339 -1.24 -4.58 -9.34
N MET A 340 -0.55 -5.68 -9.07
CA MET A 340 -1.09 -6.86 -8.40
C MET A 340 -0.19 -7.22 -7.20
N PRO A 341 -0.08 -6.38 -6.15
CA PRO A 341 0.80 -6.68 -5.02
C PRO A 341 0.30 -7.90 -4.23
N LEU A 342 1.13 -8.94 -4.19
CA LEU A 342 0.79 -10.26 -3.65
C LEU A 342 0.24 -10.23 -2.20
N SER A 343 0.81 -9.35 -1.36
CA SER A 343 0.38 -9.18 0.04
C SER A 343 -1.09 -8.80 0.17
N LEU A 344 -1.66 -8.05 -0.79
CA LEU A 344 -3.07 -7.63 -0.77
C LEU A 344 -4.06 -8.78 -0.82
N LYS A 345 -3.62 -9.91 -1.37
CA LYS A 345 -4.43 -11.13 -1.51
C LYS A 345 -3.96 -12.25 -0.60
N ASN A 346 -3.18 -11.91 0.42
CA ASN A 346 -2.57 -12.89 1.32
C ASN A 346 -1.81 -13.97 0.54
N ILE A 347 -1.12 -13.58 -0.54
CA ILE A 347 -0.29 -14.47 -1.34
C ILE A 347 1.14 -14.34 -0.85
N LEU A 348 1.69 -15.42 -0.31
CA LEU A 348 3.07 -15.48 0.17
C LEU A 348 3.98 -16.13 -0.87
N VAL A 349 5.14 -15.54 -1.16
CA VAL A 349 6.19 -16.22 -1.92
C VAL A 349 7.11 -16.96 -0.95
N LEU A 350 7.29 -18.27 -1.15
CA LEU A 350 8.06 -19.12 -0.24
C LEU A 350 9.29 -19.71 -0.95
N ASN A 351 10.47 -19.26 -0.53
CA ASN A 351 11.74 -19.81 -0.97
C ASN A 351 12.02 -21.19 -0.37
N CYS A 352 11.97 -22.20 -1.22
CA CYS A 352 12.15 -23.59 -0.84
C CYS A 352 13.63 -24.03 -0.83
N LYS A 353 14.57 -23.17 -1.27
CA LYS A 353 16.03 -23.41 -1.38
C LYS A 353 16.49 -24.33 -2.52
N SER A 354 15.65 -25.25 -3.01
CA SER A 354 15.94 -26.06 -4.19
C SER A 354 14.65 -26.64 -4.81
N LYS A 355 14.72 -27.09 -6.08
CA LYS A 355 13.63 -27.80 -6.76
C LYS A 355 13.13 -29.05 -6.03
N GLU A 356 14.01 -29.84 -5.43
CA GLU A 356 13.59 -31.02 -4.65
C GLU A 356 12.82 -30.60 -3.40
N LYS A 357 13.22 -29.49 -2.78
CA LYS A 357 12.53 -28.92 -1.63
C LYS A 357 11.22 -28.26 -1.99
N VAL A 358 11.05 -27.72 -3.20
CA VAL A 358 9.75 -27.26 -3.70
C VAL A 358 8.74 -28.42 -3.65
N LEU A 359 9.12 -29.59 -4.18
CA LEU A 359 8.26 -30.78 -4.17
C LEU A 359 7.97 -31.29 -2.75
N GLU A 360 8.95 -31.26 -1.85
CA GLU A 360 8.78 -31.62 -0.44
C GLU A 360 7.81 -30.67 0.27
N GLN A 361 7.99 -29.36 0.12
CA GLN A 361 7.10 -28.34 0.69
C GLN A 361 5.69 -28.44 0.12
N PHE A 362 5.54 -28.69 -1.18
CA PHE A 362 4.24 -28.94 -1.79
C PHE A 362 3.50 -30.10 -1.09
N ARG A 363 4.20 -31.21 -0.79
CA ARG A 363 3.62 -32.37 -0.07
C ARG A 363 3.19 -32.00 1.35
N ILE A 364 4.07 -31.31 2.09
CA ILE A 364 3.83 -30.90 3.48
C ILE A 364 2.61 -29.98 3.54
N ILE A 365 2.61 -28.92 2.72
CA ILE A 365 1.56 -27.91 2.73
C ILE A 365 0.22 -28.53 2.32
N ARG A 366 0.21 -29.31 1.25
CA ARG A 366 -0.99 -29.99 0.78
C ARG A 366 -1.61 -30.91 1.84
N SER A 367 -0.78 -31.57 2.65
CA SER A 367 -1.22 -32.52 3.68
C SER A 367 -1.70 -31.80 4.94
N ASN A 368 -0.96 -30.79 5.40
CA ASN A 368 -1.19 -30.14 6.69
C ASN A 368 -2.16 -28.96 6.60
N PHE A 369 -2.25 -28.32 5.43
CA PHE A 369 -3.08 -27.14 5.18
C PHE A 369 -3.97 -27.37 3.96
N PRO A 370 -5.01 -28.21 4.07
CA PRO A 370 -5.86 -28.59 2.95
C PRO A 370 -6.70 -27.44 2.37
N GLU A 371 -6.86 -26.32 3.06
CA GLU A 371 -7.53 -25.15 2.49
C GLU A 371 -6.57 -24.22 1.73
N LEU A 372 -5.26 -24.36 1.96
CA LEU A 372 -4.25 -23.49 1.37
C LEU A 372 -4.05 -23.80 -0.12
N LYS A 373 -4.11 -22.75 -0.93
CA LYS A 373 -3.88 -22.80 -2.38
C LYS A 373 -2.38 -22.73 -2.67
N ILE A 374 -1.92 -23.43 -3.71
CA ILE A 374 -0.48 -23.54 -4.00
C ILE A 374 -0.21 -23.28 -5.48
N CYS A 375 0.55 -22.23 -5.77
CA CYS A 375 1.22 -22.03 -7.04
C CYS A 375 2.67 -22.50 -6.94
N VAL A 376 3.23 -22.96 -8.05
CA VAL A 376 4.63 -23.38 -8.11
C VAL A 376 5.29 -22.75 -9.32
N LEU A 377 6.49 -22.18 -9.15
CA LEU A 377 7.38 -21.77 -10.22
C LEU A 377 8.62 -22.66 -10.22
N LEU A 378 8.94 -23.24 -11.38
CA LEU A 378 10.12 -24.09 -11.58
C LEU A 378 10.96 -23.63 -12.77
N ASP A 379 12.27 -23.74 -12.62
CA ASP A 379 13.25 -23.57 -13.69
C ASP A 379 13.22 -24.75 -14.68
N SER A 380 13.80 -24.55 -15.86
CA SER A 380 13.75 -25.55 -16.94
C SER A 380 14.48 -26.87 -16.62
N ASP A 381 15.34 -26.90 -15.61
CA ASP A 381 16.11 -28.07 -15.19
C ASP A 381 15.40 -28.94 -14.13
N ALA A 382 14.16 -28.59 -13.75
CA ALA A 382 13.32 -29.29 -12.77
C ALA A 382 12.24 -30.18 -13.43
N GLU A 383 12.54 -30.77 -14.58
CA GLU A 383 11.59 -31.56 -15.39
C GLU A 383 11.06 -32.81 -14.66
N LYS A 384 11.85 -33.39 -13.73
CA LYS A 384 11.40 -34.53 -12.90
C LYS A 384 10.36 -34.06 -11.89
N GLU A 385 10.65 -33.00 -11.17
CA GLU A 385 9.80 -32.40 -10.14
C GLU A 385 8.49 -31.91 -10.76
N LYS A 386 8.56 -31.27 -11.93
CA LYS A 386 7.41 -30.88 -12.74
C LYS A 386 6.47 -32.07 -12.99
N ARG A 387 6.97 -33.19 -13.51
CA ARG A 387 6.15 -34.38 -13.80
C ARG A 387 5.50 -34.97 -12.54
N GLU A 388 6.19 -34.93 -11.40
CA GLU A 388 5.63 -35.39 -10.13
C GLU A 388 4.53 -34.44 -9.63
N LEU A 389 4.74 -33.13 -9.74
CA LEU A 389 3.74 -32.13 -9.38
C LEU A 389 2.51 -32.20 -10.28
N GLU A 390 2.68 -32.33 -11.60
CA GLU A 390 1.56 -32.47 -12.55
C GLU A 390 0.64 -33.63 -12.17
N LYS A 391 1.20 -34.80 -11.84
CA LYS A 391 0.44 -35.96 -11.34
C LYS A 391 -0.28 -35.68 -10.02
N MET A 392 0.36 -34.92 -9.12
CA MET A 392 -0.20 -34.59 -7.82
C MET A 392 -1.30 -33.52 -7.87
N MET A 393 -1.31 -32.71 -8.93
CA MET A 393 -2.26 -31.62 -9.19
C MET A 393 -3.41 -32.03 -10.12
N GLU A 394 -3.35 -33.22 -10.72
CA GLU A 394 -4.37 -33.72 -11.64
C GLU A 394 -5.78 -33.64 -11.02
N GLY A 395 -6.70 -33.00 -11.75
CA GLY A 395 -8.09 -32.78 -11.31
C GLY A 395 -8.28 -31.72 -10.21
N LYS A 396 -7.26 -30.96 -9.82
CA LYS A 396 -7.30 -29.98 -8.71
C LYS A 396 -6.84 -28.57 -9.13
N ARG A 397 -7.24 -28.13 -10.33
CA ARG A 397 -6.84 -26.83 -10.91
C ARG A 397 -7.43 -25.62 -10.17
N ASP A 398 -8.50 -25.83 -9.42
CA ASP A 398 -9.11 -24.86 -8.51
C ASP A 398 -8.30 -24.65 -7.21
N LYS A 399 -7.27 -25.46 -6.99
CA LYS A 399 -6.43 -25.44 -5.80
C LYS A 399 -4.96 -25.24 -6.08
N PHE A 400 -4.48 -25.77 -7.21
CA PHE A 400 -3.07 -25.82 -7.54
C PHE A 400 -2.79 -25.32 -8.94
N SER A 401 -1.69 -24.58 -9.08
CA SER A 401 -1.15 -24.14 -10.37
C SER A 401 0.35 -24.41 -10.45
N LEU A 402 0.82 -24.71 -11.66
CA LEU A 402 2.22 -24.95 -11.98
C LEU A 402 2.63 -24.07 -13.16
N THR A 403 3.63 -23.24 -12.94
CA THR A 403 4.31 -22.44 -13.95
C THR A 403 5.73 -22.98 -14.13
N PHE A 404 6.10 -23.27 -15.37
CA PHE A 404 7.40 -23.85 -15.71
C PHE A 404 8.11 -22.97 -16.72
N ILE A 405 9.36 -22.61 -16.42
CA ILE A 405 10.19 -21.82 -17.34
C ILE A 405 10.62 -22.73 -18.50
N PRO A 406 10.28 -22.40 -19.76
CA PRO A 406 10.49 -23.31 -20.88
C PRO A 406 11.97 -23.49 -21.23
N LYS A 407 12.80 -22.48 -20.97
CA LYS A 407 14.24 -22.49 -21.25
C LYS A 407 14.99 -21.61 -20.27
N GLY A 408 16.07 -22.15 -19.70
CA GLY A 408 16.95 -21.43 -18.78
C GLY A 408 16.41 -21.40 -17.35
N THR A 409 16.79 -20.34 -16.66
CA THR A 409 16.53 -20.07 -15.24
C THR A 409 15.72 -18.79 -15.08
N PHE A 410 15.22 -18.51 -13.88
CA PHE A 410 14.49 -17.27 -13.59
C PHE A 410 15.22 -15.99 -14.04
N GLU A 411 16.55 -15.90 -13.87
CA GLU A 411 17.31 -14.72 -14.28
C GLU A 411 17.34 -14.50 -15.80
N ASP A 412 17.12 -15.56 -16.59
CA ASP A 412 17.04 -15.47 -18.06
C ASP A 412 15.76 -14.79 -18.53
N LEU A 413 14.76 -14.64 -17.66
CA LEU A 413 13.52 -13.93 -17.98
C LEU A 413 13.70 -12.40 -18.01
N VAL A 414 14.79 -11.87 -17.45
CA VAL A 414 15.06 -10.43 -17.41
C VAL A 414 15.32 -9.90 -18.84
N PRO A 415 14.61 -8.83 -19.29
CA PRO A 415 14.85 -8.25 -20.61
C PRO A 415 16.29 -7.76 -20.78
N LEU A 416 16.89 -8.06 -21.94
CA LEU A 416 18.29 -7.74 -22.22
C LEU A 416 18.69 -6.28 -21.97
N PRO A 417 17.88 -5.25 -22.34
CA PRO A 417 18.21 -3.86 -22.02
C PRO A 417 18.37 -3.61 -20.51
N ILE A 418 17.56 -4.29 -19.69
CA ILE A 418 17.63 -4.19 -18.23
C ILE A 418 18.86 -4.93 -17.69
N VAL A 419 19.20 -6.08 -18.26
CA VAL A 419 20.42 -6.83 -17.92
C VAL A 419 21.64 -5.94 -18.09
N VAL A 420 21.79 -5.33 -19.27
CA VAL A 420 22.92 -4.45 -19.60
C VAL A 420 22.99 -3.27 -18.63
N ALA A 421 21.87 -2.58 -18.40
CA ALA A 421 21.81 -1.45 -17.49
C ALA A 421 22.18 -1.85 -16.03
N SER A 422 21.73 -3.02 -15.58
CA SER A 422 21.97 -3.50 -14.22
C SER A 422 23.44 -3.91 -14.02
N LEU A 423 24.05 -4.56 -15.00
CA LEU A 423 25.46 -4.93 -14.92
C LEU A 423 26.38 -3.71 -14.97
N ASN A 424 26.06 -2.71 -15.78
CA ASN A 424 26.83 -1.46 -15.83
C ASN A 424 26.79 -0.68 -14.53
N GLU A 425 25.70 -0.80 -13.76
CA GLU A 425 25.61 -0.23 -12.41
C GLU A 425 26.42 -1.03 -11.38
N LEU A 426 26.28 -2.36 -11.39
CA LEU A 426 26.90 -3.23 -10.39
C LEU A 426 28.41 -3.41 -10.60
N TYR A 427 28.84 -3.35 -11.86
CA TYR A 427 30.21 -3.60 -12.29
C TYR A 427 30.67 -2.48 -13.25
N PRO A 428 30.80 -1.23 -12.76
CA PRO A 428 31.22 -0.10 -13.58
C PRO A 428 32.63 -0.33 -14.13
N ALA A 429 32.81 -0.09 -15.42
CA ALA A 429 34.09 -0.24 -16.13
C ALA A 429 34.25 0.87 -17.18
N GLU A 430 35.48 1.15 -17.61
CA GLU A 430 35.76 2.16 -18.64
C GLU A 430 35.01 1.90 -19.95
N LYS A 431 34.84 0.63 -20.31
CA LYS A 431 33.92 0.19 -21.36
C LYS A 431 32.77 -0.59 -20.72
N GLY A 432 31.55 -0.05 -20.80
CA GLY A 432 30.34 -0.72 -20.33
C GLY A 432 30.06 -2.03 -21.07
N TYR A 433 29.15 -2.84 -20.54
CA TYR A 433 28.49 -3.91 -21.29
C TYR A 433 27.54 -3.30 -22.32
N GLU A 434 27.40 -3.95 -23.46
CA GLU A 434 26.46 -3.60 -24.52
C GLU A 434 25.59 -4.82 -24.87
N GLU A 435 24.40 -4.62 -25.44
CA GLU A 435 23.52 -5.74 -25.83
C GLU A 435 24.21 -6.71 -26.80
N SER A 436 25.12 -6.18 -27.63
CA SER A 436 25.89 -6.98 -28.58
C SER A 436 26.90 -7.94 -27.93
N ASP A 437 27.19 -7.79 -26.64
CA ASP A 437 28.05 -8.70 -25.88
C ASP A 437 27.35 -10.04 -25.56
N PHE A 438 26.02 -10.09 -25.67
CA PHE A 438 25.18 -11.25 -25.35
C PHE A 438 24.83 -11.97 -26.66
N LYS A 439 25.34 -13.20 -26.82
CA LYS A 439 25.33 -13.92 -28.10
C LYS A 439 24.98 -15.39 -27.98
N SER A 440 24.92 -15.95 -26.77
CA SER A 440 24.81 -17.41 -26.65
C SER A 440 23.39 -17.90 -26.80
N GLU A 441 23.27 -19.02 -27.52
CA GLU A 441 22.06 -19.83 -27.54
C GLU A 441 21.78 -20.50 -26.17
N LYS A 442 22.73 -20.44 -25.23
CA LYS A 442 22.70 -21.13 -23.92
C LYS A 442 21.97 -20.35 -22.83
N GLY A 443 21.64 -19.08 -23.05
CA GLY A 443 20.90 -18.25 -22.09
C GLY A 443 21.68 -17.01 -21.67
N VAL A 444 20.95 -15.99 -21.24
CA VAL A 444 21.49 -14.70 -20.83
C VAL A 444 22.36 -14.85 -19.59
N LEU A 445 21.92 -15.63 -18.59
CA LEU A 445 22.67 -15.85 -17.35
C LEU A 445 24.04 -16.49 -17.59
N HIS A 446 24.15 -17.38 -18.58
CA HIS A 446 25.43 -17.96 -18.99
C HIS A 446 26.38 -16.87 -19.49
N ASP A 447 25.89 -15.96 -20.35
CA ASP A 447 26.67 -14.85 -20.89
C ASP A 447 27.06 -13.86 -19.80
N ILE A 448 26.14 -13.54 -18.88
CA ILE A 448 26.44 -12.69 -17.71
C ILE A 448 27.62 -13.26 -16.93
N ASN A 449 27.59 -14.54 -16.56
CA ASN A 449 28.65 -15.15 -15.76
C ASN A 449 30.00 -15.13 -16.49
N HIS A 450 30.01 -15.41 -17.78
CA HIS A 450 31.22 -15.36 -18.59
C HIS A 450 31.80 -13.94 -18.68
N LEU A 451 30.95 -12.94 -18.95
CA LEU A 451 31.33 -11.54 -19.08
C LEU A 451 31.80 -10.92 -17.75
N VAL A 452 31.13 -11.24 -16.64
CA VAL A 452 31.52 -10.79 -15.29
C VAL A 452 32.88 -11.38 -14.89
N TRP A 453 33.11 -12.66 -15.19
CA TRP A 453 34.39 -13.33 -14.94
C TRP A 453 35.53 -12.75 -15.77
N GLN A 454 35.31 -12.49 -17.06
CA GLN A 454 36.31 -11.87 -17.94
C GLN A 454 36.77 -10.49 -17.46
N ARG A 455 35.92 -9.76 -16.72
CA ARG A 455 36.24 -8.46 -16.13
C ARG A 455 36.84 -8.53 -14.72
N GLY A 456 37.28 -9.71 -14.28
CA GLY A 456 38.02 -9.89 -13.02
C GLY A 456 37.15 -10.05 -11.77
N ASN A 457 35.83 -10.18 -11.92
CA ASN A 457 34.94 -10.49 -10.81
C ASN A 457 34.84 -12.01 -10.61
N SER A 458 34.75 -12.47 -9.36
CA SER A 458 34.79 -13.91 -9.04
C SER A 458 33.52 -14.66 -9.48
N LYS A 459 32.35 -14.05 -9.31
CA LYS A 459 31.04 -14.61 -9.67
C LYS A 459 29.95 -13.52 -9.67
N LEU A 460 28.89 -13.71 -10.45
CA LEU A 460 27.67 -12.93 -10.33
C LEU A 460 27.01 -13.17 -8.95
N ASP A 461 26.75 -12.08 -8.24
CA ASP A 461 25.82 -12.10 -7.10
C ASP A 461 24.39 -12.02 -7.65
N LYS A 462 23.75 -13.18 -7.79
CA LYS A 462 22.41 -13.30 -8.38
C LYS A 462 21.36 -12.44 -7.66
N VAL A 463 21.45 -12.33 -6.34
CA VAL A 463 20.49 -11.56 -5.53
C VAL A 463 20.68 -10.07 -5.79
N LYS A 464 21.92 -9.57 -5.77
CA LYS A 464 22.19 -8.15 -6.12
C LYS A 464 21.81 -7.84 -7.56
N PHE A 465 22.11 -8.74 -8.49
CA PHE A 465 21.73 -8.60 -9.88
C PHE A 465 20.22 -8.46 -10.05
N ILE A 466 19.44 -9.38 -9.47
CA ILE A 466 17.98 -9.36 -9.64
C ILE A 466 17.35 -8.17 -8.92
N SER A 467 17.87 -7.80 -7.76
CA SER A 467 17.47 -6.61 -7.02
C SER A 467 17.63 -5.35 -7.88
N GLU A 468 18.76 -5.21 -8.55
CA GLU A 468 19.03 -4.06 -9.43
C GLU A 468 18.19 -4.11 -10.72
N ALA A 469 18.01 -5.30 -11.31
CA ALA A 469 17.19 -5.47 -12.50
C ALA A 469 15.72 -5.09 -12.24
N VAL A 470 15.13 -5.59 -11.15
CA VAL A 470 13.74 -5.33 -10.78
C VAL A 470 13.50 -3.88 -10.39
N ARG A 471 14.52 -3.20 -9.82
CA ARG A 471 14.47 -1.75 -9.56
C ARG A 471 14.31 -0.94 -10.85
N ARG A 472 14.83 -1.44 -11.97
CA ARG A 472 14.78 -0.79 -13.29
C ARG A 472 13.57 -1.19 -14.14
N MET A 473 12.89 -2.28 -13.80
CA MET A 473 11.72 -2.77 -14.54
C MET A 473 10.52 -1.83 -14.42
N GLY A 474 9.90 -1.51 -15.55
CA GLY A 474 8.53 -1.02 -15.64
C GLY A 474 7.53 -2.16 -15.84
N GLU A 475 6.24 -1.82 -15.91
CA GLU A 475 5.16 -2.81 -16.14
C GLU A 475 5.37 -3.65 -17.41
N LYS A 476 5.84 -3.02 -18.50
CA LYS A 476 6.02 -3.69 -19.80
C LYS A 476 7.22 -4.64 -19.82
N ASP A 477 8.10 -4.52 -18.85
CA ASP A 477 9.32 -5.31 -18.74
C ASP A 477 9.11 -6.58 -17.91
N VAL A 478 7.96 -6.70 -17.24
CA VAL A 478 7.60 -7.90 -16.48
C VAL A 478 7.29 -9.03 -17.47
N PRO A 479 7.96 -10.19 -17.38
CA PRO A 479 7.77 -11.28 -18.32
C PRO A 479 6.34 -11.82 -18.30
N ASN A 480 5.75 -12.12 -19.46
CA ASN A 480 4.40 -12.68 -19.57
C ASN A 480 4.20 -13.94 -18.72
N LEU A 481 5.21 -14.81 -18.63
CA LEU A 481 5.17 -16.01 -17.78
C LEU A 481 4.93 -15.67 -16.30
N ILE A 482 5.59 -14.61 -15.81
CA ILE A 482 5.45 -14.14 -14.43
C ILE A 482 4.10 -13.46 -14.24
N TRP A 483 3.63 -12.73 -15.25
CA TRP A 483 2.31 -12.11 -15.25
C TRP A 483 1.20 -13.16 -15.10
N GLU A 484 1.26 -14.25 -15.87
CA GLU A 484 0.30 -15.36 -15.79
C GLU A 484 0.37 -16.09 -14.43
N LEU A 485 1.58 -16.32 -13.89
CA LEU A 485 1.75 -16.89 -12.54
C LEU A 485 1.04 -16.05 -11.47
N ILE A 486 1.25 -14.73 -11.50
CA ILE A 486 0.67 -13.80 -10.52
C ILE A 486 -0.86 -13.78 -10.68
N LYS A 487 -1.37 -13.76 -11.92
CA LYS A 487 -2.80 -13.84 -12.19
C LYS A 487 -3.43 -15.11 -11.64
N GLU A 488 -2.84 -16.27 -11.90
CA GLU A 488 -3.40 -17.52 -11.41
C GLU A 488 -3.35 -17.59 -9.87
N ALA A 489 -2.29 -17.05 -9.25
CA ALA A 489 -2.23 -16.94 -7.78
C ALA A 489 -3.35 -16.05 -7.22
N TYR A 490 -3.63 -14.92 -7.88
CA TYR A 490 -4.74 -14.03 -7.54
C TYR A 490 -6.10 -14.74 -7.67
N LYS A 491 -6.33 -15.41 -8.79
CA LYS A 491 -7.55 -16.17 -9.03
C LYS A 491 -7.76 -17.26 -7.98
N LEU A 492 -6.72 -18.03 -7.66
CA LEU A 492 -6.78 -19.08 -6.64
C LEU A 492 -7.05 -18.52 -5.24
N SER A 493 -6.54 -17.32 -4.92
CA SER A 493 -6.80 -16.63 -3.65
C SER A 493 -8.26 -16.15 -3.47
N GLY A 494 -9.12 -16.34 -4.48
CA GLY A 494 -10.52 -15.91 -4.48
C GLY A 494 -10.75 -14.52 -5.05
N ALA A 495 -9.81 -13.97 -5.84
CA ALA A 495 -10.00 -12.69 -6.51
C ALA A 495 -10.62 -12.88 -7.90
N ASN A 496 -11.82 -12.33 -8.14
CA ASN A 496 -12.32 -12.15 -9.51
C ASN A 496 -11.45 -11.11 -10.22
N ILE A 497 -10.66 -11.56 -11.19
CA ILE A 497 -9.90 -10.68 -12.07
C ILE A 497 -10.90 -10.14 -13.10
N GLY A 498 -11.57 -9.03 -12.76
CA GLY A 498 -12.33 -8.25 -13.72
C GLY A 498 -11.38 -7.63 -14.74
N MET A 499 -11.07 -8.38 -15.79
CA MET A 499 -10.36 -7.89 -16.97
C MET A 499 -10.96 -8.57 -18.20
N GLU A 500 -12.05 -7.99 -18.71
CA GLU A 500 -12.26 -7.91 -20.16
C GLU A 500 -11.72 -6.57 -20.65
#